data_AF-A0A174CZL6-F1
#
_entry.id   AF-A0A174CZL6-F1
#
_cell.length_a   1.000
_cell.length_b   1.000
_cell.length_c   1.000
_cell.angle_alpha   90.00
_cell.angle_beta   90.00
_cell.angle_gamma   90.00
#
_symmetry.space_group_name_H-M   'P 1'
#
loop_
_entity.id
_entity.type
_entity.pdbx_description
1 polymer ?
#
loop_
_entity_poly.entity_id
_entity_poly.type
_entity_poly.pdbx_seq_one_letter_code
_entity_poly.pdbx_strand_id
1 'polypeptide(L)' 'MLRKFEALQLITDVKKYSELVFDLVTHTGTPEKLTKLLDEEFSDKGLQTVESIARSDYPLSLGRKQ' A
#
# COMPACT_ATOMS: atom_id res chain seq x y z
N MET A 1 -13.90 3.27 1.50
CA MET A 1 -12.58 3.43 2.12
C MET A 1 -11.62 2.53 1.39
N LEU A 2 -10.41 2.98 1.08
CA LEU A 2 -9.41 2.16 0.40
C LEU A 2 -8.79 1.19 1.43
N ARG A 3 -8.73 -0.10 1.14
CA ARG A 3 -8.01 -1.06 2.00
C ARG A 3 -6.51 -1.01 1.75
N LYS A 4 -5.69 -1.41 2.73
CA LYS A 4 -4.23 -1.54 2.54
C LYS A 4 -3.88 -2.48 1.37
N PHE A 5 -4.66 -3.52 1.17
CA PHE A 5 -4.57 -4.38 -0.01
C PHE A 5 -4.71 -3.62 -1.34
N GLU A 6 -5.76 -2.81 -1.48
CA GLU A 6 -6.02 -2.05 -2.71
C GLU A 6 -4.95 -0.98 -2.96
N ALA A 7 -4.44 -0.36 -1.90
CA ALA A 7 -3.32 0.60 -1.99
C ALA A 7 -2.03 -0.06 -2.52
N LEU A 8 -1.72 -1.26 -2.06
CA LEU A 8 -0.58 -2.03 -2.55
C LEU A 8 -0.71 -2.38 -4.03
N GLN A 9 -1.93 -2.67 -4.51
CA GLN A 9 -2.19 -2.96 -5.92
C GLN A 9 -2.02 -1.74 -6.84
N LEU A 10 -2.05 -0.52 -6.29
CA LEU A 10 -1.86 0.72 -7.06
C LEU A 10 -0.37 1.09 -7.27
N ILE A 11 0.54 0.34 -6.65
CA ILE A 11 1.98 0.53 -6.85
C ILE A 11 2.38 -0.06 -8.20
N THR A 12 2.80 0.81 -9.12
CA THR A 12 3.15 0.43 -10.50
C THR A 12 4.62 0.06 -10.68
N ASP A 13 5.47 0.42 -9.73
CA ASP A 13 6.89 0.08 -9.71
C ASP A 13 7.10 -1.30 -9.07
N VAL A 14 7.55 -2.27 -9.88
CA VAL A 14 7.76 -3.66 -9.46
C VAL A 14 8.78 -3.78 -8.34
N LYS A 15 9.85 -2.98 -8.37
CA LYS A 15 10.91 -3.02 -7.37
C LYS A 15 10.36 -2.54 -6.03
N LYS A 16 9.70 -1.38 -6.01
CA LYS A 16 9.09 -0.83 -4.78
C LYS A 16 7.97 -1.72 -4.25
N TYR A 17 7.17 -2.30 -5.13
CA TYR A 17 6.15 -3.28 -4.74
C TYR A 17 6.79 -4.47 -4.03
N SER A 18 7.85 -5.05 -4.61
CA SER A 18 8.54 -6.20 -4.04
C SER A 18 9.19 -5.89 -2.68
N GLU A 19 9.81 -4.71 -2.51
CA GLU A 19 10.39 -4.26 -1.25
C GLU A 19 9.33 -4.14 -0.16
N LEU A 20 8.21 -3.48 -0.45
CA LEU A 20 7.12 -3.27 0.52
C LEU A 20 6.44 -4.58 0.91
N VAL A 21 6.18 -5.48 -0.05
CA VAL A 21 5.59 -6.79 0.26
C VAL A 21 6.55 -7.62 1.10
N PHE A 22 7.85 -7.59 0.80
CA PHE A 22 8.86 -8.31 1.59
C PHE A 22 8.96 -7.77 3.02
N ASP A 23 8.99 -6.45 3.20
CA ASP A 23 8.97 -5.82 4.52
C ASP A 23 7.69 -6.17 5.31
N LEU A 24 6.54 -6.22 4.65
CA LEU A 24 5.28 -6.62 5.29
C LEU A 24 5.27 -8.08 5.72
N VAL A 25 5.77 -8.99 4.86
CA VAL A 25 5.86 -10.41 5.17
C VAL A 25 6.84 -10.65 6.32
N THR A 26 8.00 -10.00 6.31
CA THR A 26 8.99 -10.12 7.38
C THR A 26 8.51 -9.52 8.70
N HIS A 27 7.76 -8.42 8.67
CA HIS A 27 7.18 -7.79 9.85
C HIS A 27 6.05 -8.63 10.47
N THR A 28 5.18 -9.20 9.66
CA THR A 28 4.01 -9.97 10.13
C THR A 28 4.38 -11.40 10.51
N GLY A 29 5.33 -12.02 9.80
CA GLY A 29 5.89 -13.33 10.08
C GLY A 29 4.94 -14.52 9.85
N THR A 30 3.64 -14.29 9.71
CA THR A 30 2.65 -15.33 9.36
C THR A 30 1.60 -14.81 8.37
N PRO A 31 1.05 -15.70 7.51
CA PRO A 31 0.01 -15.33 6.56
C PRO A 31 -1.25 -14.75 7.20
N GLU A 32 -1.64 -15.21 8.39
CA GLU A 32 -2.86 -14.72 9.06
C GLU A 32 -2.69 -13.27 9.52
N LYS A 33 -1.51 -12.92 10.06
CA LYS A 33 -1.19 -11.56 10.49
C LYS A 33 -1.08 -10.61 9.32
N LEU A 34 -0.49 -11.07 8.20
CA LEU A 34 -0.44 -10.31 6.96
C LEU A 34 -1.85 -10.05 6.42
N THR A 35 -2.70 -11.07 6.38
CA THR A 35 -4.08 -10.95 5.91
C THR A 35 -4.86 -9.94 6.73
N LYS A 36 -4.74 -10.01 8.06
CA LYS A 36 -5.38 -9.04 8.96
C LYS A 36 -4.90 -7.61 8.68
N LEU A 37 -3.60 -7.41 8.51
CA LEU A 37 -3.03 -6.10 8.19
C LEU A 37 -3.54 -5.60 6.84
N LEU A 38 -3.60 -6.45 5.81
CA LEU A 38 -4.06 -6.06 4.48
C LEU A 38 -5.56 -5.74 4.41
N ASP A 39 -6.35 -6.36 5.28
CA ASP A 39 -7.80 -6.13 5.41
C ASP A 39 -8.14 -4.85 6.20
N GLU A 40 -7.16 -4.26 6.91
CA GLU A 40 -7.35 -2.96 7.56
C GLU A 40 -7.57 -1.83 6.54
N GLU A 41 -8.54 -0.98 6.84
CA GLU A 41 -8.79 0.24 6.07
C GLU A 41 -7.61 1.21 6.24
N PHE A 42 -7.19 1.84 5.12
CA PHE A 42 -6.27 2.96 5.20
C PHE A 42 -6.97 4.08 5.96
N SER A 43 -6.42 4.47 7.12
CA SER A 43 -6.86 5.68 7.80
C SER A 43 -6.72 6.86 6.84
N ASP A 44 -7.70 7.76 6.79
CA ASP A 44 -7.70 8.94 5.92
C ASP A 44 -6.40 9.76 6.01
N LYS A 45 -5.77 9.78 7.19
CA LYS A 45 -4.46 10.42 7.41
C LYS A 45 -3.32 9.71 6.67
N GLY A 46 -3.32 8.38 6.66
CA GLY A 46 -2.32 7.60 5.92
C GLY A 46 -2.49 7.74 4.41
N LEU A 47 -3.74 7.84 3.93
CA LEU A 47 -4.03 8.05 2.52
C LEU A 47 -3.55 9.44 2.06
N GLN A 48 -3.78 10.48 2.86
CA GLN A 48 -3.25 11.82 2.60
C GLN A 48 -1.72 11.84 2.59
N THR A 49 -1.05 11.07 3.46
CA THR A 49 0.42 10.95 3.44
C THR A 49 0.91 10.27 2.17
N VAL A 50 0.27 9.16 1.74
CA VAL A 50 0.62 8.45 0.50
C VAL A 50 0.33 9.30 -0.74
N GLU A 51 -0.79 10.04 -0.78
CA GLU A 51 -1.11 11.01 -1.83
C GLU A 51 -0.09 12.15 -1.92
N SER A 52 0.35 12.68 -0.77
CA SER A 52 1.37 13.72 -0.70
C SER A 52 2.72 13.23 -1.23
N ILE A 53 3.08 11.97 -0.92
CA ILE A 53 4.29 11.32 -1.43
C ILE A 53 4.17 11.00 -2.93
N ALA A 54 3.00 10.55 -3.40
CA ALA A 54 2.73 10.30 -4.83
C ALA A 54 2.82 11.56 -5.69
N ARG A 55 2.44 12.72 -5.15
CA ARG A 55 2.63 14.04 -5.80
C ARG A 55 4.10 14.49 -5.82
N SER A 56 4.94 13.89 -4.98
CA SER A 56 6.36 14.19 -4.85
C SER A 56 7.20 13.06 -5.49
N ASP A 57 7.20 12.97 -6.82
CA ASP A 57 8.11 12.10 -7.61
C ASP A 57 8.14 10.60 -7.24
N TYR A 58 7.17 10.12 -6.46
CA TYR A 58 7.04 8.70 -6.13
C TYR A 58 6.10 8.02 -7.16
N PRO A 59 6.47 6.85 -7.74
CA PRO A 59 5.71 6.18 -8.79
C PRO A 59 4.46 5.48 -8.22
N LEU A 60 3.53 6.28 -7.70
CA LEU A 60 2.24 5.88 -7.20
C LEU A 60 1.19 6.45 -8.14
N SER A 61 0.64 5.59 -9.00
CA SER A 61 -0.44 5.97 -9.89
C SER A 61 -1.76 5.78 -9.15
N LEU A 62 -2.17 6.78 -8.36
CA LEU A 62 -3.49 6.82 -7.73
C LEU A 62 -4.56 7.22 -8.77
N GLY A 63 -4.64 6.42 -9.84
CA GLY A 63 -5.68 6.55 -10.85
C GLY A 63 -6.99 6.11 -10.22
N ARG A 64 -7.89 7.06 -9.93
CA ARG A 64 -9.32 6.76 -9.78
C ARG A 64 -9.75 6.04 -11.06
N LYS A 65 -9.97 4.73 -10.97
CA LYS A 65 -10.59 3.95 -12.03
C LYS A 65 -12.00 4.52 -12.20
N GLN A 66 -12.21 5.25 -13.30
CA GLN A 66 -13.54 5.66 -13.77
C GLN A 66 -14.27 4.44 -14.32
#